data_AF-A0A947HPT5-F1
#
_entry.id   AF-A0A947HPT5-F1
#
_cell.length_a   1.000
_cell.length_b   1.000
_cell.length_c   1.000
_cell.angle_alpha   90.00
_cell.angle_beta   90.00
_cell.angle_gamma   90.00
#
_symmetry.space_group_name_H-M   'P 1'
#
loop_
_entity.id
_entity.type
_entity.pdbx_description
1 polymer ?
#
loop_
_entity_poly.entity_id
_entity_poly.type
_entity_poly.pdbx_seq_one_letter_code
_entity_poly.pdbx_strand_id
1 'polypeptide(L)'
;MPGHRASRQELLLLNPKPGYLAVAAAHSAADLPCPTCGVRVRAPRLESHLTRVHGGVPAFEPQAPITGQDRRITRVIALLFGLGVLIATVLLGVGHTPSDRDVAIAVGVALALLSLIVAAESGAFRATLEVTSTGIHHRWALGVARRVIARPPVLESGSWMSRVPSALVRDDDLNMSEDVKTGAYVSVGTLHVGGRRVGSSLSRWSPEGLQRGRRRRRVDVALDRQGLLAFEWALAAEGWLTPVRLSGP
;
A
#
# COMPACT_ATOMS: atom_id res chain seq x y z
N MET A 1 -20.41 38.90 9.48
CA MET A 1 -21.21 37.68 9.27
C MET A 1 -20.28 36.47 9.40
N PRO A 2 -20.35 35.70 10.49
CA PRO A 2 -19.54 34.50 10.66
C PRO A 2 -20.13 33.36 9.82
N GLY A 3 -19.39 32.93 8.79
CA GLY A 3 -19.77 31.79 7.96
C GLY A 3 -19.67 30.50 8.76
N HIS A 4 -20.81 29.83 8.95
CA HIS A 4 -20.88 28.46 9.47
C HIS A 4 -20.07 27.53 8.55
N ARG A 5 -18.83 27.21 8.95
CA ARG A 5 -18.15 26.02 8.46
C ARG A 5 -18.91 24.83 9.03
N ALA A 6 -19.83 24.26 8.24
CA ALA A 6 -20.38 22.95 8.52
C ALA A 6 -19.21 22.00 8.85
N SER A 7 -19.31 21.33 9.98
CA SER A 7 -18.25 20.45 10.44
C SER A 7 -18.04 19.35 9.38
N ARG A 8 -16.79 18.90 9.18
CA ARG A 8 -16.49 17.81 8.22
C ARG A 8 -17.30 16.54 8.52
N GLN A 9 -17.80 16.38 9.76
CA GLN A 9 -18.72 15.32 10.18
C GLN A 9 -20.14 15.49 9.61
N GLU A 10 -20.70 16.70 9.57
CA GLU A 10 -22.04 16.94 8.98
C GLU A 10 -22.06 16.67 7.47
N LEU A 11 -20.99 17.01 6.75
CA LEU A 11 -20.88 16.74 5.31
C LEU A 11 -20.70 15.25 5.00
N LEU A 12 -20.15 14.45 5.92
CA LEU A 12 -20.03 12.99 5.76
C LEU A 12 -21.34 12.25 6.02
N LEU A 13 -22.24 12.81 6.84
CA LEU A 13 -23.56 12.25 7.13
C LEU A 13 -24.55 12.39 5.96
N LEU A 14 -24.32 13.33 5.04
CA LEU A 14 -25.24 13.63 3.93
C LEU A 14 -25.03 12.76 2.69
N ASN A 15 -23.95 11.97 2.62
CA ASN A 15 -23.70 11.00 1.54
C ASN A 15 -22.92 9.80 2.08
N PRO A 16 -23.59 8.83 2.75
CA PRO A 16 -22.93 7.60 3.15
C PRO A 16 -22.43 6.89 1.90
N LYS A 17 -21.11 6.78 1.76
CA LYS A 17 -20.51 6.02 0.67
C LYS A 17 -20.98 4.57 0.77
N PRO A 18 -21.30 3.92 -0.36
CA PRO A 18 -21.85 2.58 -0.34
C PRO A 18 -20.85 1.61 0.30
N GLY A 19 -21.25 0.93 1.37
CA GLY A 19 -20.54 -0.22 1.91
C GLY A 19 -20.48 -1.38 0.90
N TYR A 20 -19.77 -2.46 1.22
CA TYR A 20 -19.59 -3.59 0.29
C TYR A 20 -20.88 -4.12 -0.32
N LEU A 21 -21.96 -4.18 0.47
CA LEU A 21 -23.26 -4.66 0.02
C LEU A 21 -23.94 -3.69 -0.95
N ALA A 22 -23.75 -2.38 -0.78
CA ALA A 22 -24.31 -1.40 -1.70
C ALA A 22 -23.57 -1.40 -3.05
N VAL A 23 -22.25 -1.59 -3.04
CA VAL A 23 -21.48 -1.84 -4.28
C VAL A 23 -21.92 -3.18 -4.91
N ALA A 24 -22.18 -4.22 -4.11
CA ALA A 24 -22.71 -5.48 -4.63
C ALA A 24 -24.11 -5.34 -5.24
N ALA A 25 -24.99 -4.56 -4.62
CA ALA A 25 -26.33 -4.27 -5.14
C ALA A 25 -26.26 -3.48 -6.46
N ALA A 26 -25.35 -2.51 -6.57
CA ALA A 26 -25.11 -1.75 -7.81
C ALA A 26 -24.56 -2.63 -8.96
N HIS A 27 -23.99 -3.80 -8.63
CA HIS A 27 -23.35 -4.70 -9.59
C HIS A 27 -23.84 -6.14 -9.47
N SER A 28 -25.16 -6.34 -9.44
CA SER A 28 -25.81 -7.64 -9.21
C SER A 28 -25.40 -8.76 -10.20
N ALA A 29 -24.95 -8.40 -11.41
CA ALA A 29 -24.48 -9.34 -12.43
C ALA A 29 -22.96 -9.60 -12.43
N ALA A 30 -22.22 -9.05 -11.46
CA ALA A 30 -20.77 -9.12 -11.42
C ALA A 30 -20.24 -10.15 -10.41
N ASP A 31 -19.03 -10.64 -10.67
CA ASP A 31 -18.23 -11.36 -9.68
C ASP A 31 -17.38 -10.36 -8.89
N LEU A 32 -17.54 -10.36 -7.57
CA LEU A 32 -16.85 -9.46 -6.65
C LEU A 32 -15.86 -10.22 -5.77
N PRO A 33 -14.69 -9.64 -5.46
CA PRO A 33 -13.78 -10.22 -4.47
C PRO A 33 -14.40 -10.10 -3.07
N CYS A 34 -14.54 -11.21 -2.34
CA CYS A 34 -14.91 -11.15 -0.93
C CYS A 34 -13.95 -10.21 -0.17
N PRO A 35 -14.45 -9.23 0.59
CA PRO A 35 -13.60 -8.25 1.28
C PRO A 35 -12.69 -8.89 2.34
N THR A 36 -13.09 -10.03 2.91
CA THR A 36 -12.34 -10.72 3.97
C THR A 36 -11.36 -11.75 3.41
N CYS A 37 -11.79 -12.65 2.52
CA CYS A 37 -10.92 -13.71 2.01
C CYS A 37 -10.45 -13.48 0.57
N GLY A 38 -10.99 -12.49 -0.15
CA GLY A 38 -10.66 -12.23 -1.55
C GLY A 38 -11.17 -13.28 -2.55
N VAL A 39 -11.87 -14.33 -2.12
CA VAL A 39 -12.46 -15.30 -3.06
C VAL A 39 -13.49 -14.59 -3.94
N ARG A 40 -13.57 -14.94 -5.23
CA ARG A 40 -14.58 -14.37 -6.12
C ARG A 40 -15.94 -14.95 -5.76
N VAL A 41 -16.91 -14.08 -5.53
CA VAL A 41 -18.29 -14.43 -5.19
C VAL A 41 -19.22 -13.61 -6.06
N ARG A 42 -20.26 -14.23 -6.62
CA ARG A 42 -21.31 -13.49 -7.32
C ARG A 42 -21.91 -12.45 -6.38
N ALA A 43 -22.08 -11.22 -6.85
CA ALA A 43 -22.58 -10.12 -6.03
C ALA A 43 -23.83 -10.47 -5.19
N PRO A 44 -24.87 -11.16 -5.71
CA PRO A 44 -26.06 -11.52 -4.93
C PRO A 44 -25.79 -12.56 -3.83
N ARG A 45 -24.67 -13.29 -3.91
CA ARG A 45 -24.27 -14.30 -2.92
C ARG A 45 -23.26 -13.77 -1.91
N LEU A 46 -22.76 -12.54 -2.08
CA LEU A 46 -21.71 -11.98 -1.23
C LEU A 46 -22.12 -11.96 0.25
N GLU A 47 -23.32 -11.49 0.55
CA GLU A 47 -23.85 -11.46 1.93
C GLU A 47 -23.95 -12.86 2.54
N SER A 48 -24.49 -13.82 1.80
CA SER A 48 -24.58 -15.22 2.23
C SER A 48 -23.20 -15.85 2.48
N HIS A 49 -22.20 -15.45 1.70
CA HIS A 49 -20.83 -15.91 1.89
C HIS A 49 -20.21 -15.30 3.15
N LEU A 50 -20.39 -14.00 3.38
CA LEU A 50 -19.86 -13.31 4.56
C LEU A 50 -20.46 -13.87 5.86
N THR A 51 -21.77 -14.07 5.89
CA THR A 51 -22.46 -14.69 7.03
C THR A 51 -22.02 -16.13 7.27
N ARG A 52 -21.98 -16.99 6.24
CA ARG A 52 -21.64 -18.41 6.40
C ARG A 52 -20.16 -18.69 6.64
N VAL A 53 -19.26 -17.98 5.97
CA VAL A 53 -17.80 -18.26 5.99
C VAL A 53 -17.08 -17.41 7.02
N HIS A 54 -17.59 -16.20 7.31
CA HIS A 54 -16.94 -15.23 8.20
C HIS A 54 -17.77 -14.88 9.44
N GLY A 55 -18.94 -15.49 9.63
CA GLY A 55 -19.79 -15.29 10.81
C GLY A 55 -20.50 -13.94 10.83
N GLY A 56 -20.46 -13.16 9.74
CA GLY A 56 -21.12 -11.86 9.65
C GLY A 56 -20.55 -10.97 8.55
N VAL A 57 -21.20 -9.82 8.35
CA VAL A 57 -20.73 -8.78 7.45
C VAL A 57 -19.69 -7.94 8.21
N PRO A 58 -18.43 -7.87 7.75
CA PRO A 58 -17.43 -7.04 8.40
C PRO A 58 -17.88 -5.58 8.39
N ALA A 59 -17.71 -4.91 9.53
CA ALA A 59 -17.88 -3.47 9.65
C ALA A 59 -16.74 -2.78 8.88
N PHE A 60 -16.88 -2.70 7.56
CA PHE A 60 -16.00 -1.87 6.76
C PHE A 60 -16.72 -0.60 6.40
N GLU A 61 -16.10 0.48 6.85
CA GLU A 61 -16.44 1.82 6.44
C GLU A 61 -15.45 2.19 5.34
N PRO A 62 -15.89 2.36 4.07
CA PRO A 62 -15.03 2.78 2.95
C PRO A 62 -14.30 4.11 3.20
N GLN A 63 -14.70 4.84 4.25
CA GLN A 63 -14.15 6.12 4.68
C GLN A 63 -13.01 5.98 5.70
N ALA A 64 -12.80 4.81 6.28
CA ALA A 64 -11.70 4.62 7.22
C ALA A 64 -10.35 4.76 6.49
N PRO A 65 -9.40 5.55 7.02
CA PRO A 65 -8.09 5.69 6.42
C PRO A 65 -7.38 4.33 6.39
N ILE A 66 -7.03 3.87 5.19
CA ILE A 66 -6.33 2.61 4.99
C ILE A 66 -4.87 2.81 5.35
N THR A 67 -4.37 2.04 6.31
CA THR A 67 -3.00 2.19 6.80
C THR A 67 -2.07 1.13 6.20
N GLY A 68 -0.88 1.56 5.76
CA GLY A 68 0.17 0.68 5.26
C GLY A 68 1.55 1.10 5.73
N GLN A 69 2.53 0.23 5.54
CA GLN A 69 3.94 0.58 5.77
C GLN A 69 4.41 1.59 4.72
N ASP A 70 4.96 2.71 5.17
CA ASP A 70 5.56 3.73 4.31
C ASP A 70 6.95 3.26 3.84
N ARG A 71 7.03 2.70 2.64
CA ARG A 71 8.30 2.24 2.06
C ARG A 71 9.10 3.39 1.46
N ARG A 72 8.53 4.58 1.33
CA ARG A 72 9.28 5.77 0.87
C ARG A 72 10.19 6.28 1.97
N ILE A 73 9.66 6.43 3.20
CA ILE A 73 10.48 6.94 4.31
C ILE A 73 11.56 5.94 4.73
N THR A 74 11.27 4.62 4.73
CA THR A 74 12.28 3.59 5.00
C THR A 74 13.50 3.75 4.09
N ARG A 75 13.28 4.05 2.79
CA ARG A 75 14.35 4.28 1.82
C ARG A 75 15.17 5.53 2.12
N VAL A 76 14.51 6.63 2.50
CA VAL A 76 15.19 7.88 2.85
C VAL A 76 16.07 7.67 4.09
N ILE A 77 15.54 7.03 5.13
CA ILE A 77 16.29 6.72 6.35
C ILE A 77 17.49 5.82 6.03
N ALA A 78 17.29 4.76 5.24
CA ALA A 78 18.38 3.86 4.84
C ALA A 78 19.49 4.57 4.04
N LEU A 79 19.12 5.51 3.17
CA LEU A 79 20.10 6.32 2.42
C LEU A 79 20.89 7.25 3.35
N LEU A 80 20.21 7.93 4.28
CA LEU A 80 20.87 8.80 5.26
C LEU A 80 21.83 8.02 6.17
N PHE A 81 21.46 6.80 6.57
CA PHE A 81 22.36 5.90 7.30
C PHE A 81 23.59 5.54 6.48
N GLY A 82 23.42 5.09 5.23
CA GLY A 82 24.53 4.75 4.35
C GLY A 82 25.48 5.93 4.11
N LEU A 83 24.93 7.13 3.92
CA LEU A 83 25.71 8.36 3.78
C LEU A 83 26.48 8.69 5.08
N GLY A 84 25.84 8.56 6.24
CA GLY A 84 26.48 8.78 7.54
C GLY A 84 27.66 7.82 7.77
N VAL A 85 27.49 6.54 7.44
CA VAL A 85 28.57 5.52 7.52
C VAL A 85 29.71 5.85 6.56
N LEU A 86 29.41 6.30 5.33
CA LEU A 86 30.43 6.68 4.36
C LEU A 86 31.27 7.87 4.86
N ILE A 87 30.61 8.92 5.36
CA ILE A 87 31.29 10.11 5.90
C ILE A 87 32.19 9.72 7.07
N ALA A 88 31.69 8.90 8.01
CA ALA A 88 32.48 8.42 9.14
C ALA A 88 33.73 7.65 8.69
N THR A 89 33.58 6.74 7.71
CA THR A 89 34.70 5.98 7.14
C THR A 89 35.76 6.88 6.50
N VAL A 90 35.34 7.91 5.76
CA VAL A 90 36.27 8.86 5.12
C VAL A 90 37.02 9.68 6.17
N LEU A 91 36.33 10.19 7.20
CA LEU A 91 36.96 10.97 8.26
C LEU A 91 38.00 10.15 9.05
N LEU A 92 37.72 8.86 9.30
CA LEU A 92 38.67 7.95 9.95
C LEU A 92 39.83 7.53 9.03
N GLY A 93 39.60 7.43 7.71
CA GLY A 93 40.60 6.99 6.74
C GLY A 93 41.60 8.07 6.31
N VAL A 94 41.27 9.36 6.43
CA VAL A 94 42.11 10.49 5.98
C VAL A 94 43.19 10.88 7.02
N GLY A 95 43.51 10.00 7.97
CA GLY A 95 44.63 10.20 8.91
C GLY A 95 44.43 11.36 9.89
N HIS A 96 43.21 11.89 10.01
CA HIS A 96 42.84 12.72 11.16
C HIS A 96 42.77 11.83 12.39
N THR A 97 43.37 12.26 13.50
CA THR A 97 43.09 11.67 14.82
C THR A 97 41.80 12.31 15.33
N PRO A 98 40.64 11.65 15.20
CA PRO A 98 39.39 12.21 15.71
C PRO A 98 39.50 12.38 17.22
N SER A 99 38.87 13.41 17.78
CA SER A 99 38.71 13.47 19.23
C SER A 99 37.75 12.37 19.69
N ASP A 100 37.87 11.91 20.94
CA ASP A 100 36.92 10.94 21.52
C ASP A 100 35.47 11.41 21.40
N ARG A 101 35.26 12.74 21.42
CA ARG A 101 33.95 13.38 21.23
C ARG A 101 33.42 13.17 19.81
N ASP A 102 34.25 13.30 18.80
CA ASP A 102 33.84 13.13 17.40
C ASP A 102 33.46 11.68 17.11
N VAL A 103 34.23 10.73 17.66
CA VAL A 103 33.93 9.30 17.58
C VAL A 103 32.61 9.00 18.30
N ALA A 104 32.42 9.52 19.51
CA ALA A 104 31.18 9.33 20.26
C ALA A 104 29.94 9.88 19.53
N ILE A 105 30.05 11.06 18.91
CA ILE A 105 28.97 11.65 18.09
C ILE A 105 28.68 10.76 16.88
N ALA A 106 29.71 10.34 16.14
CA ALA A 106 29.54 9.49 14.95
C ALA A 106 28.86 8.16 15.29
N VAL A 107 29.30 7.50 16.36
CA VAL A 107 28.69 6.25 16.86
C VAL A 107 27.24 6.50 17.29
N GLY A 108 26.97 7.57 18.03
CA GLY A 108 25.61 7.94 18.45
C GLY A 108 24.66 8.16 17.27
N VAL A 109 25.10 8.88 16.24
CA VAL A 109 24.32 9.11 15.01
C VAL A 109 24.09 7.81 14.25
N ALA A 110 25.11 6.96 14.11
CA ALA A 110 24.96 5.67 13.44
C ALA A 110 23.95 4.77 14.16
N LEU A 111 24.02 4.67 15.50
CA LEU A 111 23.06 3.90 16.30
C LEU A 111 21.63 4.47 16.18
N ALA A 112 21.48 5.79 16.22
CA ALA A 112 20.18 6.43 16.05
C ALA A 112 19.58 6.11 14.67
N LEU A 113 20.35 6.26 13.59
CA LEU A 113 19.90 5.94 12.24
C LEU A 113 19.61 4.45 12.06
N LEU A 114 20.41 3.55 12.64
CA LEU A 114 20.15 2.11 12.64
C LEU A 114 18.83 1.79 13.35
N SER A 115 18.56 2.40 14.50
CA SER A 115 17.30 2.23 15.23
C SER A 115 16.09 2.68 14.41
N LEU A 116 16.22 3.76 13.64
CA LEU A 116 15.19 4.24 12.72
C LEU A 116 14.97 3.26 11.56
N ILE A 117 16.02 2.63 11.03
CA ILE A 117 15.88 1.58 10.01
C ILE A 117 15.12 0.38 10.56
N VAL A 118 15.49 -0.10 11.75
CA VAL A 118 14.82 -1.24 12.40
C VAL A 118 13.34 -0.91 12.65
N ALA A 119 13.05 0.28 13.17
CA ALA A 119 11.68 0.77 13.32
C ALA A 119 10.95 0.86 11.96
N ALA A 120 11.66 1.20 10.89
CA ALA A 120 11.07 1.31 9.57
C ALA A 120 10.75 -0.02 8.92
N GLU A 121 11.62 -1.00 9.06
CA GLU A 121 11.36 -2.35 8.55
C GLU A 121 10.30 -3.08 9.37
N SER A 122 10.19 -2.81 10.69
CA SER A 122 9.11 -3.33 11.54
C SER A 122 7.73 -2.71 11.27
N GLY A 123 7.67 -1.69 10.41
CA GLY A 123 6.42 -1.05 10.01
C GLY A 123 5.93 0.03 10.98
N ALA A 124 6.82 0.58 11.83
CA ALA A 124 6.48 1.68 12.72
C ALA A 124 6.07 2.95 11.94
N PHE A 125 6.66 3.18 10.76
CA PHE A 125 6.23 4.27 9.88
C PHE A 125 5.04 3.83 9.04
N ARG A 126 3.85 4.28 9.46
CA ARG A 126 2.61 4.05 8.73
C ARG A 126 2.28 5.23 7.82
N ALA A 127 1.94 4.92 6.58
CA ALA A 127 1.24 5.81 5.66
C ALA A 127 -0.26 5.57 5.76
N THR A 128 -1.06 6.63 5.58
CA THR A 128 -2.53 6.54 5.52
C THR A 128 -3.01 6.95 4.14
N LEU A 129 -3.94 6.19 3.59
CA LEU A 129 -4.59 6.40 2.31
C LEU A 129 -6.09 6.63 2.55
N GLU A 130 -6.60 7.78 2.13
CA GLU A 130 -8.03 8.08 2.12
C GLU A 130 -8.45 8.27 0.66
N VAL A 131 -9.36 7.42 0.19
CA VAL A 131 -9.85 7.44 -1.19
C VAL A 131 -11.11 8.30 -1.26
N THR A 132 -11.13 9.24 -2.21
CA THR A 132 -12.23 10.18 -2.43
C THR A 132 -12.58 10.23 -3.92
N SER A 133 -13.71 10.84 -4.24
CA SER A 133 -14.20 10.95 -5.62
C SER A 133 -13.24 11.74 -6.52
N THR A 134 -12.53 12.71 -5.95
CA THR A 134 -11.59 13.60 -6.65
C THR A 134 -10.16 13.06 -6.69
N GLY A 135 -9.77 12.23 -5.72
CA GLY A 135 -8.40 11.79 -5.58
C GLY A 135 -8.11 10.88 -4.39
N ILE A 136 -6.83 10.57 -4.21
CA ILE A 136 -6.31 9.87 -3.03
C ILE A 136 -5.54 10.85 -2.17
N HIS A 137 -5.97 11.00 -0.92
CA HIS A 137 -5.22 11.71 0.10
C HIS A 137 -4.22 10.75 0.74
N HIS A 138 -2.94 10.99 0.46
CA HIS A 138 -1.84 10.20 1.01
C HIS A 138 -1.12 11.02 2.08
N ARG A 139 -1.16 10.54 3.33
CA ARG A 139 -0.32 11.06 4.42
C ARG A 139 0.79 10.07 4.71
N TRP A 140 2.00 10.57 4.83
CA TRP A 140 3.22 9.77 4.95
C TRP A 140 4.24 10.48 5.82
N ALA A 141 5.39 9.87 6.07
CA ALA A 141 6.41 10.40 6.99
C ALA A 141 5.84 10.78 8.36
N LEU A 142 5.27 9.80 9.08
CA LEU A 142 4.60 10.00 10.38
C LEU A 142 3.43 11.02 10.32
N GLY A 143 2.81 11.17 9.15
CA GLY A 143 1.68 12.08 8.94
C GLY A 143 2.07 13.55 8.73
N VAL A 144 3.38 13.87 8.75
CA VAL A 144 3.91 15.22 8.51
C VAL A 144 3.71 15.62 7.05
N ALA A 145 4.00 14.71 6.13
CA ALA A 145 3.90 14.98 4.72
C ALA A 145 2.53 14.55 4.18
N ARG A 146 1.92 15.39 3.34
CA ARG A 146 0.62 15.13 2.72
C ARG A 146 0.70 15.43 1.24
N ARG A 147 0.06 14.57 0.44
CA ARG A 147 -0.17 14.85 -0.98
C ARG A 147 -1.56 14.37 -1.38
N VAL A 148 -2.16 15.09 -2.32
CA VAL A 148 -3.38 14.65 -3.00
C VAL A 148 -2.99 14.19 -4.38
N ILE A 149 -3.38 12.97 -4.73
CA ILE A 149 -3.19 12.43 -6.07
C ILE A 149 -4.55 12.48 -6.75
N ALA A 150 -4.68 13.32 -7.78
CA ALA A 150 -5.91 13.39 -8.56
C ALA A 150 -6.23 12.03 -9.21
N ARG A 151 -7.52 11.77 -9.42
CA ARG A 151 -7.98 10.58 -10.13
C ARG A 151 -7.32 10.49 -11.52
N PRO A 152 -6.50 9.47 -11.80
CA PRO A 152 -5.95 9.27 -13.13
C PRO A 152 -7.04 8.75 -14.08
N PRO A 153 -6.89 8.96 -15.40
CA PRO A 153 -7.83 8.40 -16.38
C PRO A 153 -7.80 6.86 -16.41
N VAL A 154 -6.66 6.27 -16.07
CA VAL A 154 -6.44 4.82 -16.07
C VAL A 154 -5.60 4.44 -14.84
N LEU A 155 -5.99 3.37 -14.16
CA LEU A 155 -5.21 2.77 -13.08
C LEU A 155 -4.28 1.71 -13.67
N GLU A 156 -3.07 1.55 -13.13
CA GLU A 156 -2.19 0.44 -13.54
C GLU A 156 -2.20 -0.69 -12.51
N SER A 157 -2.21 -1.94 -12.96
CA SER A 157 -2.04 -3.13 -12.12
C SER A 157 -0.81 -3.91 -12.51
N GLY A 158 0.04 -4.28 -11.56
CA GLY A 158 1.27 -5.01 -11.87
C GLY A 158 1.68 -5.99 -10.79
N SER A 159 2.80 -6.68 -11.05
CA SER A 159 3.39 -7.63 -10.10
C SER A 159 4.47 -6.93 -9.26
N TRP A 160 4.42 -7.16 -7.96
CA TRP A 160 5.46 -6.74 -7.03
C TRP A 160 6.48 -7.87 -6.90
N MET A 161 7.72 -7.56 -7.25
CA MET A 161 8.87 -8.46 -7.19
C MET A 161 9.70 -8.17 -5.95
N SER A 162 10.23 -9.22 -5.33
CA SER A 162 11.29 -9.09 -4.32
C SER A 162 12.47 -9.94 -4.72
N ARG A 163 13.64 -9.53 -4.27
CA ARG A 163 14.88 -10.28 -4.47
C ARG A 163 15.01 -11.23 -3.28
N VAL A 164 15.04 -12.52 -3.54
CA VAL A 164 15.22 -13.54 -2.50
C VAL A 164 16.60 -14.18 -2.71
N PRO A 165 17.40 -14.38 -1.66
CA PRO A 165 18.60 -15.20 -1.76
C PRO A 165 18.20 -16.59 -2.25
N SER A 166 18.83 -17.09 -3.33
CA SER A 166 18.55 -18.44 -3.82
C SER A 166 19.12 -19.46 -2.85
N ALA A 167 18.36 -19.79 -1.81
CA ALA A 167 18.81 -20.67 -0.72
C ALA A 167 18.80 -22.17 -1.08
N LEU A 168 18.55 -22.52 -2.36
CA LEU A 168 18.33 -23.91 -2.78
C LEU A 168 19.15 -24.36 -3.99
N VAL A 169 20.05 -23.54 -4.53
CA VAL A 169 21.00 -23.99 -5.57
C VAL A 169 22.31 -24.37 -4.88
N ARG A 170 22.41 -25.66 -4.58
CA ARG A 170 23.61 -26.34 -4.14
C ARG A 170 24.48 -26.58 -5.38
N ASP A 171 25.21 -25.55 -5.82
CA ASP A 171 26.45 -25.64 -6.63
C ASP A 171 26.93 -24.21 -6.97
N ASP A 172 28.15 -23.89 -6.52
CA ASP A 172 29.13 -22.85 -6.88
C ASP A 172 28.75 -21.40 -7.31
N ASP A 173 27.50 -21.04 -7.55
CA ASP A 173 27.10 -19.69 -7.96
C ASP A 173 26.62 -18.84 -6.77
N LEU A 174 27.56 -18.51 -5.88
CA LEU A 174 27.34 -17.82 -4.59
C LEU A 174 26.70 -16.41 -4.63
N ASN A 175 26.19 -15.92 -5.76
CA ASN A 175 25.58 -14.59 -5.86
C ASN A 175 24.33 -14.49 -6.74
N MET A 176 23.71 -15.60 -7.16
CA MET A 176 22.48 -15.52 -7.95
C MET A 176 21.27 -15.17 -7.07
N SER A 177 20.90 -13.89 -7.10
CA SER A 177 19.66 -13.41 -6.51
C SER A 177 18.53 -13.51 -7.54
N GLU A 178 17.47 -14.26 -7.24
CA GLU A 178 16.32 -14.39 -8.14
C GLU A 178 15.25 -13.33 -7.84
N ASP A 179 14.68 -12.76 -8.90
CA ASP A 179 13.51 -11.91 -8.80
C ASP A 179 12.25 -12.77 -8.70
N VAL A 180 11.75 -12.94 -7.48
CA VAL A 180 10.54 -13.71 -7.20
C VAL A 180 9.34 -12.79 -7.11
N LYS A 181 8.22 -13.18 -7.72
CA LYS A 181 6.94 -12.50 -7.54
C LYS A 181 6.49 -12.66 -6.10
N THR A 182 6.48 -11.57 -5.35
CA THR A 182 6.07 -11.56 -3.93
C THR A 182 4.71 -10.94 -3.69
N GLY A 183 4.12 -10.29 -4.68
CA GLY A 183 2.80 -9.69 -4.55
C GLY A 183 2.29 -9.02 -5.82
N ALA A 184 1.34 -8.10 -5.62
CA ALA A 184 0.74 -7.27 -6.64
C ALA A 184 0.71 -5.81 -6.19
N TYR A 185 0.56 -4.89 -7.14
CA TYR A 185 0.40 -3.47 -6.85
C TYR A 185 -0.64 -2.81 -7.75
N VAL A 186 -1.25 -1.74 -7.23
CA VAL A 186 -2.06 -0.76 -7.96
C VAL A 186 -1.24 0.54 -8.07
N SER A 187 -1.15 1.10 -9.28
CA SER A 187 -0.64 2.45 -9.50
C SER A 187 -1.79 3.42 -9.68
N VAL A 188 -1.72 4.51 -8.94
CA VAL A 188 -2.61 5.66 -9.08
C VAL A 188 -1.74 6.87 -9.39
N GLY A 189 -1.60 7.19 -10.68
CA GLY A 189 -0.64 8.20 -11.13
C GLY A 189 0.77 7.87 -10.65
N THR A 190 1.32 8.68 -9.74
CA THR A 190 2.67 8.54 -9.17
C THR A 190 2.71 7.78 -7.83
N LEU A 191 1.57 7.30 -7.34
CA LEU A 191 1.49 6.51 -6.10
C LEU A 191 1.40 5.02 -6.44
N HIS A 192 2.34 4.24 -5.90
CA HIS A 192 2.31 2.78 -6.02
C HIS A 192 1.93 2.14 -4.68
N VAL A 193 0.78 1.47 -4.65
CA VAL A 193 0.26 0.77 -3.46
C VAL A 193 0.34 -0.72 -3.72
N GLY A 194 1.13 -1.44 -2.93
CA GLY A 194 1.38 -2.88 -3.12
C GLY A 194 0.98 -3.72 -1.92
N GLY A 195 0.61 -4.97 -2.15
CA GLY A 195 0.40 -5.96 -1.10
C GLY A 195 1.24 -7.21 -1.31
N ARG A 196 1.86 -7.72 -0.24
CA ARG A 196 2.62 -8.99 -0.28
C ARG A 196 1.69 -10.19 -0.14
N ARG A 197 2.06 -11.31 -0.76
CA ARG A 197 1.33 -12.59 -0.73
C ARG A 197 -0.12 -12.45 -1.18
N VAL A 198 -0.44 -11.39 -1.91
CA VAL A 198 -1.70 -11.24 -2.61
C VAL A 198 -1.41 -11.67 -4.04
N GLY A 199 -2.17 -12.64 -4.55
CA GLY A 199 -2.03 -13.16 -5.91
C GLY A 199 -2.33 -12.10 -6.97
N SER A 200 -2.92 -12.44 -8.10
CA SER A 200 -3.48 -11.43 -9.03
C SER A 200 -4.73 -10.78 -8.43
N SER A 201 -4.60 -10.07 -7.31
CA SER A 201 -5.69 -9.40 -6.58
C SER A 201 -6.60 -8.61 -7.52
N LEU A 202 -5.98 -7.95 -8.49
CA LEU A 202 -6.63 -7.06 -9.44
C LEU A 202 -7.22 -7.77 -10.67
N SER A 203 -6.91 -9.05 -10.92
CA SER A 203 -7.55 -9.82 -12.00
C SER A 203 -9.03 -10.10 -11.73
N ARG A 204 -9.54 -9.63 -10.60
CA ARG A 204 -10.94 -9.76 -10.17
C ARG A 204 -11.79 -8.57 -10.61
N TRP A 205 -11.15 -7.50 -11.07
CA TRP A 205 -11.78 -6.29 -11.60
C TRP A 205 -11.71 -6.28 -13.13
N SER A 206 -12.63 -5.54 -13.74
CA SER A 206 -12.72 -5.36 -15.18
C SER A 206 -11.41 -4.76 -15.72
N PRO A 207 -10.95 -5.16 -16.92
CA PRO A 207 -9.87 -4.47 -17.61
C PRO A 207 -10.24 -3.02 -18.01
N GLU A 208 -11.54 -2.68 -18.05
CA GLU A 208 -11.97 -1.31 -18.30
C GLU A 208 -11.54 -0.39 -17.14
N GLY A 209 -10.72 0.62 -17.46
CA GLY A 209 -10.12 1.52 -16.46
C GLY A 209 -8.87 0.95 -15.78
N LEU A 210 -8.43 -0.26 -16.15
CA LEU A 210 -7.27 -0.92 -15.58
C LEU A 210 -6.28 -1.37 -16.67
N GLN A 211 -5.11 -0.74 -16.72
CA GLN A 211 -4.02 -1.15 -17.60
C GLN A 211 -3.07 -2.11 -16.89
N ARG A 212 -2.46 -3.02 -17.65
CA ARG A 212 -1.38 -3.87 -17.15
C ARG A 212 -0.09 -3.07 -17.05
N GLY A 213 0.38 -2.86 -15.82
CA GLY A 213 1.66 -2.25 -15.48
C GLY A 213 2.83 -3.24 -15.55
N ARG A 214 4.04 -2.68 -15.50
CA ARG A 214 5.31 -3.42 -15.51
C ARG A 214 5.55 -4.18 -14.20
N ARG A 215 6.48 -5.14 -14.19
CA ARG A 215 6.99 -5.72 -12.93
C ARG A 215 7.75 -4.62 -12.16
N ARG A 216 7.48 -4.47 -10.86
CA ARG A 216 8.15 -3.48 -10.01
C ARG A 216 8.74 -4.12 -8.78
N ARG A 217 9.95 -3.69 -8.41
CA ARG A 217 10.57 -4.07 -7.13
C ARG A 217 10.19 -3.14 -5.98
N ARG A 218 9.72 -1.93 -6.31
CA ARG A 218 9.49 -0.84 -5.37
C ARG A 218 8.03 -0.41 -5.40
N VAL A 219 7.50 -0.17 -4.22
CA VAL A 219 6.18 0.42 -3.96
C VAL A 219 6.34 1.54 -2.94
N ASP A 220 5.40 2.49 -2.91
CA ASP A 220 5.43 3.60 -1.96
C ASP A 220 4.77 3.21 -0.64
N VAL A 221 3.62 2.53 -0.73
CA VAL A 221 2.86 2.04 0.43
C VAL A 221 2.73 0.53 0.30
N ALA A 222 3.19 -0.19 1.31
CA ALA A 222 3.00 -1.63 1.42
C ALA A 222 1.84 -1.93 2.38
N LEU A 223 0.75 -2.47 1.83
CA LEU A 223 -0.40 -2.95 2.56
C LEU A 223 -0.26 -4.45 2.85
N ASP A 224 -0.92 -4.91 3.89
CA ASP A 224 -1.20 -6.33 4.04
C ASP A 224 -2.33 -6.76 3.08
N ARG A 225 -2.72 -8.03 3.13
CA ARG A 225 -3.77 -8.56 2.26
C ARG A 225 -5.10 -7.85 2.49
N GLN A 226 -5.48 -7.60 3.74
CA GLN A 226 -6.75 -6.95 4.08
C GLN A 226 -6.74 -5.49 3.65
N GLY A 227 -5.66 -4.76 3.93
CA GLY A 227 -5.50 -3.38 3.50
C GLY A 227 -5.57 -3.24 1.98
N LEU A 228 -4.96 -4.16 1.22
CA LEU A 228 -5.06 -4.11 -0.25
C LEU A 228 -6.49 -4.37 -0.74
N LEU A 229 -7.22 -5.33 -0.16
CA LEU A 229 -8.64 -5.56 -0.50
C LEU A 229 -9.50 -4.35 -0.13
N ALA A 230 -9.31 -3.78 1.06
CA ALA A 230 -9.95 -2.55 1.49
C ALA A 230 -9.69 -1.40 0.52
N PHE A 231 -8.46 -1.27 0.03
CA PHE A 231 -8.07 -0.27 -0.96
C PHE A 231 -8.77 -0.48 -2.31
N GLU A 232 -8.81 -1.71 -2.82
CA GLU A 232 -9.54 -2.03 -4.05
C GLU A 232 -11.04 -1.73 -3.91
N TRP A 233 -11.66 -2.09 -2.80
CA TRP A 233 -13.06 -1.80 -2.53
C TRP A 233 -13.33 -0.30 -2.38
N ALA A 234 -12.43 0.45 -1.76
CA ALA A 234 -12.54 1.90 -1.66
C ALA A 234 -12.45 2.56 -3.05
N LEU A 235 -11.56 2.08 -3.93
CA LEU A 235 -11.51 2.50 -5.33
C LEU A 235 -12.80 2.16 -6.09
N ALA A 236 -13.35 0.97 -5.88
CA ALA A 236 -14.60 0.56 -6.51
C ALA A 236 -15.81 1.37 -6.03
N ALA A 237 -15.87 1.69 -4.74
CA ALA A 237 -16.93 2.52 -4.15
C ALA A 237 -16.94 3.94 -4.72
N GLU A 238 -15.78 4.49 -5.11
CA GLU A 238 -15.68 5.76 -5.83
C GLU A 238 -15.89 5.64 -7.35
N GLY A 239 -16.14 4.43 -7.86
CA GLY A 239 -16.28 4.15 -9.28
C GLY A 239 -14.97 4.25 -10.07
N TRP A 240 -13.82 4.05 -9.42
CA TRP A 240 -12.51 4.00 -10.09
C TRP A 240 -12.18 2.61 -10.61
N LEU A 241 -12.75 1.57 -9.99
CA LEU A 241 -12.68 0.19 -10.46
C LEU A 241 -14.08 -0.31 -10.77
N THR A 242 -14.20 -0.99 -11.92
CA THR A 242 -15.45 -1.63 -12.35
C THR A 242 -15.32 -3.13 -12.14
N PRO A 243 -16.30 -3.83 -11.55
CA PRO A 243 -16.20 -5.27 -11.38
C PRO A 243 -16.44 -6.01 -12.70
N VAL A 244 -15.89 -7.23 -12.80
CA VAL A 244 -16.06 -8.07 -14.00
C VAL A 244 -17.52 -8.49 -14.10
N ARG A 245 -18.20 -8.05 -15.15
CA ARG A 245 -19.53 -8.56 -15.48
C ARG A 245 -19.39 -10.00 -15.97
N LEU A 246 -20.26 -10.88 -15.50
CA LEU A 246 -20.41 -12.18 -16.12
C LEU A 246 -20.93 -11.93 -17.54
N SER A 247 -20.17 -12.32 -18.55
CA SER A 247 -20.73 -12.52 -19.89
C SER A 247 -21.90 -13.48 -19.70
N GLY A 248 -23.11 -13.03 -19.98
CA GLY A 248 -24.27 -13.92 -20.03
C GLY A 248 -23.98 -15.05 -21.03
N PRO A 249 -24.53 -16.25 -20.82
CA PRO A 249 -24.58 -17.26 -21.88
C PRO A 249 -25.25 -16.70 -23.14
#